data_AF-A0A7X7XG74-F1
#
_entry.id   AF-A0A7X7XG74-F1
#
_cell.length_a   1.000
_cell.length_b   1.000
_cell.length_c   1.000
_cell.angle_alpha   90.00
_cell.angle_beta   90.00
_cell.angle_gamma   90.00
#
_symmetry.space_group_name_H-M   'P 1'
#
loop_
_entity.id
_entity.type
_entity.pdbx_description
1 polymer ?
#
loop_
_entity_poly.entity_id
_entity_poly.type
_entity_poly.pdbx_seq_one_letter_code
_entity_poly.pdbx_strand_id
1 'polypeptide(L)'
;MILRRQPSRRETATRPPRIDLIVAGCRMELGIGDHLLDPPFGLYRSPANAALQLDFVLDVREALDVLPDGADAAAPPGVRRRNGRITARGAGYRVELNPTAARGRATIAPGTRFHRVLLQLVLTEWLAPRGGLLVHGCGLAVGGRSWLFIGPSGAGKSTVAELAGLPVLSDETCVVRLEPGDGVELAGTPIGISTAAGPLPLAGIFWLEQAPADELVPLPPAQALARLMTQVVAAGRQDTELAPLLETAVAALDRIPMRTLRFTRSRRFVDVLGLYAEA
;
A
#
# COMPACT_ATOMS: atom_id res chain seq x y z
N MET A 1 55.66 -20.15 -20.04
CA MET A 1 54.18 -20.20 -20.01
C MET A 1 53.72 -20.89 -18.73
N ILE A 2 53.51 -20.14 -17.64
CA ILE A 2 52.66 -20.55 -16.50
C ILE A 2 52.05 -19.25 -15.94
N LEU A 3 50.82 -18.91 -16.34
CA LEU A 3 50.05 -17.84 -15.72
C LEU A 3 49.63 -18.29 -14.32
N ARG A 4 50.13 -17.61 -13.29
CA ARG A 4 49.59 -17.70 -11.93
C ARG A 4 48.19 -17.10 -11.92
N ARG A 5 47.16 -17.94 -11.73
CA ARG A 5 45.79 -17.49 -11.44
C ARG A 5 45.82 -16.70 -10.12
N GLN A 6 45.42 -15.43 -10.17
CA GLN A 6 45.07 -14.68 -8.97
C GLN A 6 43.81 -15.29 -8.33
N PRO A 7 43.71 -15.34 -6.99
CA PRO A 7 42.51 -15.82 -6.33
C PRO A 7 41.36 -14.81 -6.58
N SER A 8 40.23 -15.32 -7.05
CA SER A 8 38.99 -14.56 -7.19
C SER A 8 38.63 -13.98 -5.82
N ARG A 9 38.73 -12.65 -5.67
CA ARG A 9 38.07 -11.95 -4.57
C ARG A 9 36.59 -12.31 -4.65
N ARG A 10 36.12 -13.17 -3.73
CA ARG A 10 34.70 -13.13 -3.36
C ARG A 10 34.52 -11.74 -2.77
N GLU A 11 33.99 -10.81 -3.56
CA GLU A 11 33.36 -9.62 -3.00
C GLU A 11 32.36 -10.14 -1.97
N THR A 12 32.69 -9.96 -0.70
CA THR A 12 31.70 -10.02 0.35
C THR A 12 30.74 -8.89 0.05
N ALA A 13 29.67 -9.20 -0.70
CA ALA A 13 28.59 -8.27 -0.96
C ALA A 13 28.18 -7.67 0.38
N THR A 14 28.54 -6.40 0.59
CA THR A 14 28.19 -5.66 1.80
C THR A 14 26.68 -5.72 1.91
N ARG A 15 26.19 -6.28 3.01
CA ARG A 15 24.75 -6.41 3.27
C ARG A 15 24.15 -5.01 3.14
N PRO A 16 23.06 -4.82 2.37
CA PRO A 16 22.48 -3.50 2.17
C PRO A 16 22.09 -2.89 3.53
N PRO A 17 22.11 -1.55 3.64
CA PRO A 17 21.64 -0.87 4.83
C PRO A 17 20.22 -1.31 5.16
N ARG A 18 19.92 -1.34 6.45
CA ARG A 18 18.63 -1.75 6.96
C ARG A 18 17.90 -0.54 7.52
N ILE A 19 16.65 -0.38 7.12
CA ILE A 19 15.77 0.65 7.65
C ILE A 19 14.65 0.01 8.47
N ASP A 20 14.27 0.70 9.54
CA ASP A 20 13.09 0.36 10.34
C ASP A 20 11.89 1.11 9.75
N LEU A 21 10.95 0.36 9.18
CA LEU A 21 9.77 0.90 8.51
C LEU A 21 8.53 0.51 9.32
N ILE A 22 7.74 1.49 9.73
CA ILE A 22 6.47 1.26 10.42
C ILE A 22 5.34 1.74 9.52
N VAL A 23 4.39 0.87 9.19
CA VAL A 23 3.21 1.19 8.39
C VAL A 23 1.97 0.68 9.10
N ALA A 24 1.11 1.60 9.56
CA ALA A 24 -0.16 1.26 10.22
C ALA A 24 -0.03 0.26 11.39
N GLY A 25 1.07 0.36 12.15
CA GLY A 25 1.38 -0.55 13.27
C GLY A 25 2.19 -1.79 12.89
N CYS A 26 2.36 -2.09 11.60
CA CYS A 26 3.27 -3.13 11.14
C CYS A 26 4.70 -2.61 11.15
N ARG A 27 5.55 -3.14 12.04
CA ARG A 27 6.98 -2.81 12.08
C ARG A 27 7.77 -3.83 11.26
N MET A 28 8.51 -3.37 10.27
CA MET A 28 9.36 -4.23 9.44
C MET A 28 10.77 -3.68 9.27
N GLU A 29 11.73 -4.59 9.29
CA GLU A 29 13.12 -4.29 8.97
C GLU A 29 13.36 -4.58 7.49
N LEU A 30 13.63 -3.53 6.73
CA LEU A 30 13.83 -3.60 5.28
C LEU A 30 15.32 -3.43 4.95
N GLY A 31 15.97 -4.50 4.52
CA GLY A 31 17.32 -4.44 3.95
C GLY A 31 17.24 -4.11 2.48
N ILE A 32 17.57 -2.88 2.07
CA ILE A 32 17.43 -2.40 0.69
C ILE A 32 18.51 -1.36 0.38
N GLY A 33 18.93 -1.24 -0.88
CA GLY A 33 19.91 -0.23 -1.28
C GLY A 33 19.34 1.19 -1.15
N ASP A 34 20.18 2.15 -0.74
CA ASP A 34 19.77 3.54 -0.46
C ASP A 34 19.11 4.23 -1.65
N HIS A 35 19.55 3.97 -2.88
CA HIS A 35 18.97 4.54 -4.12
C HIS A 35 17.51 4.13 -4.37
N LEU A 36 17.02 3.11 -3.66
CA LEU A 36 15.64 2.65 -3.73
C LEU A 36 14.75 3.35 -2.69
N LEU A 37 15.35 4.16 -1.80
CA LEU A 37 14.67 4.97 -0.78
C LEU A 37 14.40 6.40 -1.22
N ASP A 38 14.89 6.81 -2.39
CA ASP A 38 14.56 8.11 -2.98
C ASP A 38 13.04 8.32 -3.13
N PRO A 39 12.56 9.56 -3.26
CA PRO A 39 11.16 9.86 -3.56
C PRO A 39 10.61 9.03 -4.74
N PRO A 40 9.37 8.54 -4.65
CA PRO A 40 8.37 8.90 -3.65
C PRO A 40 8.50 8.17 -2.29
N PHE A 41 9.25 7.05 -2.22
CA PHE A 41 9.39 6.26 -0.98
C PHE A 41 9.92 7.11 0.18
N GLY A 42 10.99 7.88 -0.06
CA GLY A 42 11.63 8.70 0.98
C GLY A 42 10.80 9.88 1.48
N LEU A 43 9.63 10.15 0.88
CA LEU A 43 8.69 11.14 1.40
C LEU A 43 7.90 10.59 2.60
N TYR A 44 7.77 9.26 2.68
CA TYR A 44 7.04 8.60 3.76
C TYR A 44 7.77 8.74 5.09
N ARG A 45 7.01 9.05 6.14
CA ARG A 45 7.51 9.14 7.50
C ARG A 45 6.88 8.04 8.34
N SER A 46 7.69 7.06 8.75
CA SER A 46 7.29 6.06 9.74
C SER A 46 6.75 6.75 10.99
N PRO A 47 5.59 6.34 11.52
CA PRO A 47 5.10 6.83 12.80
C PRO A 47 6.09 6.50 13.91
N ALA A 48 6.29 7.41 14.85
CA ALA A 48 7.17 7.17 15.99
C ALA A 48 6.51 6.19 16.97
N ASN A 49 6.98 4.95 17.03
CA ASN A 49 6.56 4.01 18.07
C ASN A 49 7.63 2.95 18.37
N ALA A 50 8.52 3.26 19.32
CA ALA A 50 9.64 2.39 19.69
C ALA A 50 9.22 1.10 20.42
N ALA A 51 7.96 1.01 20.88
CA ALA A 51 7.45 -0.14 21.64
C ALA A 51 6.94 -1.29 20.74
N LEU A 52 6.82 -1.08 19.43
CA LEU A 52 6.36 -2.12 18.51
C LEU A 52 7.39 -3.25 18.39
N GLN A 53 6.93 -4.48 18.55
CA GLN A 53 7.73 -5.66 18.22
C GLN A 53 7.94 -5.74 16.70
N LEU A 54 9.04 -6.38 16.29
CA LEU A 54 9.32 -6.58 14.87
C LEU A 54 8.37 -7.62 14.29
N ASP A 55 7.54 -7.22 13.33
CA ASP A 55 6.55 -8.08 12.68
C ASP A 55 7.09 -8.81 11.45
N PHE A 56 8.06 -8.20 10.75
CA PHE A 56 8.57 -8.76 9.51
C PHE A 56 9.99 -8.31 9.18
N VAL A 57 10.77 -9.17 8.54
CA VAL A 57 12.07 -8.82 7.95
C VAL A 57 12.03 -9.09 6.46
N LEU A 58 12.33 -8.08 5.64
CA LEU A 58 12.40 -8.21 4.20
C LEU A 58 13.79 -7.83 3.70
N ASP A 59 14.47 -8.79 3.07
CA ASP A 59 15.78 -8.57 2.43
C ASP A 59 15.60 -8.40 0.92
N VAL A 60 15.94 -7.23 0.40
CA VAL A 60 15.91 -6.90 -1.02
C VAL A 60 17.34 -6.82 -1.54
N ARG A 61 17.62 -7.56 -2.61
CA ARG A 61 18.91 -7.50 -3.32
C ARG A 61 18.71 -7.27 -4.80
N GLU A 62 19.66 -6.62 -5.43
CA GLU A 62 19.74 -6.52 -6.88
C GLU A 62 20.54 -7.69 -7.45
N ALA A 63 20.14 -8.19 -8.62
CA ALA A 63 20.91 -9.21 -9.31
C ALA A 63 20.77 -9.11 -10.83
N LEU A 64 21.90 -9.17 -11.53
CA LEU A 64 21.98 -9.04 -12.99
C LEU A 64 21.29 -10.18 -13.74
N ASP A 65 21.07 -11.34 -13.09
CA ASP A 65 20.37 -12.49 -13.65
C ASP A 65 18.84 -12.33 -13.62
N VAL A 66 18.32 -11.26 -13.03
CA VAL A 66 16.91 -10.90 -13.07
C VAL A 66 16.70 -9.92 -14.21
N LEU A 67 16.34 -10.45 -15.38
CA LEU A 67 15.99 -9.66 -16.56
C LEU A 67 14.49 -9.32 -16.55
N PRO A 68 14.07 -8.19 -17.14
CA PRO A 68 12.67 -7.97 -17.47
C PRO A 68 12.22 -9.10 -18.42
N ASP A 69 11.14 -9.81 -18.09
CA ASP A 69 10.67 -10.96 -18.86
C ASP A 69 10.44 -10.55 -20.32
N GLY A 70 10.94 -11.40 -21.23
CA GLY A 70 10.68 -11.33 -22.65
C GLY A 70 9.20 -11.57 -22.95
N ALA A 71 8.72 -10.92 -24.00
CA ALA A 71 7.34 -10.94 -24.46
C ALA A 71 6.84 -12.38 -24.72
N ASP A 72 6.19 -13.01 -23.74
CA ASP A 72 5.07 -13.92 -23.97
C ASP A 72 4.34 -14.34 -22.67
N ALA A 73 3.05 -13.98 -22.63
CA ALA A 73 1.92 -14.65 -21.96
C ALA A 73 1.64 -14.47 -20.44
N ALA A 74 1.01 -13.32 -20.15
CA ALA A 74 -0.31 -13.14 -19.48
C ALA A 74 -0.71 -13.98 -18.23
N ALA A 75 -0.49 -13.39 -17.05
CA ALA A 75 -1.36 -13.45 -15.87
C ALA A 75 -1.08 -12.21 -14.97
N PRO A 76 -2.03 -11.71 -14.15
CA PRO A 76 -1.76 -10.66 -13.14
C PRO A 76 -0.60 -11.11 -12.21
N PRO A 77 0.09 -10.21 -11.45
CA PRO A 77 1.43 -10.48 -10.91
C PRO A 77 1.50 -11.88 -10.31
N GLY A 78 2.47 -12.70 -10.75
CA GLY A 78 2.53 -14.16 -10.58
C GLY A 78 2.71 -14.63 -9.14
N VAL A 79 1.84 -14.16 -8.25
CA VAL A 79 1.77 -14.47 -6.84
C VAL A 79 1.16 -15.85 -6.70
N ARG A 80 1.90 -16.76 -6.07
CA ARG A 80 1.49 -18.13 -5.77
C ARG A 80 1.61 -18.34 -4.28
N ARG A 81 0.54 -18.87 -3.69
CA ARG A 81 0.46 -19.27 -2.29
C ARG A 81 0.52 -20.79 -2.22
N ARG A 82 1.51 -21.35 -1.53
CA ARG A 82 1.64 -22.81 -1.37
C ARG A 82 2.36 -23.14 -0.08
N ASN A 83 1.79 -24.05 0.71
CA ASN A 83 2.39 -24.56 1.95
C ASN A 83 2.85 -23.44 2.90
N GLY A 84 2.02 -22.41 3.10
CA GLY A 84 2.36 -21.26 3.96
C GLY A 84 3.45 -20.35 3.41
N ARG A 85 3.83 -20.47 2.13
CA ARG A 85 4.79 -19.60 1.45
C ARG A 85 4.12 -18.82 0.33
N ILE A 86 4.62 -17.61 0.11
CA ILE A 86 4.13 -16.74 -0.96
C ILE A 86 5.30 -16.44 -1.88
N THR A 87 5.15 -16.75 -3.15
CA THR A 87 6.17 -16.44 -4.16
C THR A 87 5.55 -15.55 -5.22
N ALA A 88 6.25 -14.50 -5.63
CA ALA A 88 5.83 -13.67 -6.76
C ALA A 88 6.95 -13.56 -7.78
N ARG A 89 6.62 -13.57 -9.07
CA ARG A 89 7.56 -13.32 -10.16
C ARG A 89 6.92 -12.42 -11.20
N GLY A 90 7.72 -11.53 -11.78
CA GLY A 90 7.37 -10.71 -12.92
C GLY A 90 8.61 -10.13 -13.56
N ALA A 91 8.42 -9.32 -14.60
CA ALA A 91 9.51 -8.70 -15.32
C ALA A 91 10.37 -7.83 -14.38
N GLY A 92 11.55 -8.32 -14.03
CA GLY A 92 12.51 -7.60 -13.19
C GLY A 92 12.41 -7.89 -11.68
N TYR A 93 11.60 -8.85 -11.21
CA TYR A 93 11.61 -9.22 -9.79
C TYR A 93 11.22 -10.67 -9.49
N ARG A 94 11.75 -11.18 -8.37
CA ARG A 94 11.37 -12.44 -7.73
C ARG A 94 11.23 -12.23 -6.22
N VAL A 95 10.11 -12.64 -5.64
CA VAL A 95 9.82 -12.50 -4.20
C VAL A 95 9.51 -13.87 -3.62
N GLU A 96 9.97 -14.09 -2.40
CA GLU A 96 9.64 -15.25 -1.57
C GLU A 96 9.41 -14.79 -0.13
N LEU A 97 8.19 -14.95 0.37
CA LEU A 97 7.80 -14.66 1.74
C LEU A 97 7.46 -15.95 2.50
N ASN A 98 7.85 -15.98 3.76
CA ASN A 98 7.43 -16.95 4.77
C ASN A 98 6.77 -16.18 5.93
N PRO A 99 5.44 -15.97 5.87
CA PRO A 99 4.71 -15.25 6.91
C PRO A 99 4.87 -15.86 8.31
N THR A 100 4.88 -17.20 8.43
CA THR A 100 5.06 -17.88 9.72
C THR A 100 6.40 -17.56 10.36
N ALA A 101 7.47 -17.44 9.56
CA ALA A 101 8.78 -17.06 10.04
C ALA A 101 9.00 -15.54 10.08
N ALA A 102 7.97 -14.73 9.77
CA ALA A 102 8.06 -13.27 9.69
C ALA A 102 9.21 -12.78 8.80
N ARG A 103 9.49 -13.49 7.68
CA ARG A 103 10.68 -13.24 6.85
C ARG A 103 10.37 -13.33 5.36
N GLY A 104 11.04 -12.49 4.59
CA GLY A 104 10.97 -12.49 3.14
C GLY A 104 12.28 -12.12 2.48
N ARG A 105 12.41 -12.52 1.22
CA ARG A 105 13.49 -12.10 0.33
C ARG A 105 12.92 -11.66 -1.01
N ALA A 106 13.51 -10.62 -1.58
CA ALA A 106 13.26 -10.17 -2.92
C ALA A 106 14.58 -10.05 -3.68
N THR A 107 14.56 -10.46 -4.94
CA THR A 107 15.64 -10.20 -5.91
C THR A 107 15.05 -9.36 -7.03
N ILE A 108 15.64 -8.20 -7.30
CA ILE A 108 15.16 -7.27 -8.33
C ILE A 108 16.24 -6.99 -9.38
N ALA A 109 15.84 -6.54 -10.56
CA ALA A 109 16.76 -6.04 -11.57
C ALA A 109 17.46 -4.77 -11.06
N PRO A 110 18.77 -4.58 -11.31
CA PRO A 110 19.49 -3.39 -10.87
C PRO A 110 18.87 -2.10 -11.40
N GLY A 111 18.80 -1.06 -10.55
CA GLY A 111 18.28 0.27 -10.91
C GLY A 111 16.76 0.34 -11.04
N THR A 112 16.02 -0.73 -10.71
CA THR A 112 14.55 -0.77 -10.79
C THR A 112 13.89 -0.59 -9.42
N ARG A 113 12.68 -0.03 -9.39
CA ARG A 113 11.91 0.19 -8.15
C ARG A 113 10.65 -0.68 -8.13
N PHE A 114 10.70 -1.76 -7.34
CA PHE A 114 9.56 -2.66 -7.14
C PHE A 114 8.95 -2.61 -5.73
N HIS A 115 9.27 -1.58 -4.93
CA HIS A 115 8.80 -1.42 -3.54
C HIS A 115 7.27 -1.61 -3.41
N ARG A 116 6.49 -1.17 -4.41
CA ARG A 116 5.04 -1.41 -4.48
C ARG A 116 4.68 -2.87 -4.28
N VAL A 117 5.16 -3.77 -5.16
CA VAL A 117 4.81 -5.20 -5.11
C VAL A 117 5.33 -5.83 -3.82
N LEU A 118 6.56 -5.46 -3.41
CA LEU A 118 7.19 -5.99 -2.21
C LEU A 118 6.38 -5.69 -0.95
N LEU A 119 6.04 -4.41 -0.76
CA LEU A 119 5.33 -3.95 0.41
C LEU A 119 3.87 -4.36 0.37
N GLN A 120 3.20 -4.35 -0.80
CA GLN A 120 1.83 -4.85 -0.91
C GLN A 120 1.72 -6.29 -0.42
N LEU A 121 2.65 -7.16 -0.79
CA LEU A 121 2.63 -8.55 -0.34
C LEU A 121 2.80 -8.65 1.18
N VAL A 122 3.81 -7.98 1.75
CA VAL A 122 4.06 -8.02 3.20
C VAL A 122 2.89 -7.43 4.00
N LEU A 123 2.44 -6.24 3.63
CA LEU A 123 1.37 -5.53 4.33
C LEU A 123 0.05 -6.31 4.26
N THR A 124 -0.33 -6.81 3.09
CA THR A 124 -1.60 -7.54 2.97
C THR A 124 -1.59 -8.83 3.80
N GLU A 125 -0.46 -9.54 3.89
CA GLU A 125 -0.35 -10.70 4.80
C GLU A 125 -0.47 -10.34 6.27
N TRP A 126 0.14 -9.23 6.68
CA TRP A 126 0.09 -8.80 8.07
C TRP A 126 -1.30 -8.28 8.44
N LEU A 127 -1.94 -7.53 7.55
CA LEU A 127 -3.23 -6.85 7.77
C LEU A 127 -4.43 -7.80 7.79
N ALA A 128 -4.49 -8.78 6.88
CA ALA A 128 -5.67 -9.63 6.71
C ALA A 128 -6.17 -10.31 7.99
N PRO A 129 -5.32 -10.93 8.84
CA PRO A 129 -5.78 -11.53 10.10
C PRO A 129 -5.98 -10.51 11.25
N ARG A 130 -5.72 -9.21 11.01
CA ARG A 130 -5.71 -8.15 12.03
C ARG A 130 -6.78 -7.07 11.80
N GLY A 131 -7.81 -7.39 11.00
CA GLY A 131 -8.88 -6.41 10.70
C GLY A 131 -8.37 -5.21 9.90
N GLY A 132 -7.42 -5.44 8.99
CA GLY A 132 -6.85 -4.40 8.13
C GLY A 132 -7.01 -4.71 6.64
N LEU A 133 -7.17 -3.65 5.85
CA LEU A 133 -7.22 -3.68 4.40
C LEU A 133 -6.14 -2.79 3.81
N LEU A 134 -5.47 -3.27 2.77
CA LEU A 134 -4.69 -2.43 1.88
C LEU A 134 -5.58 -2.02 0.70
N VAL A 135 -5.82 -0.72 0.54
CA VAL A 135 -6.79 -0.17 -0.41
C VAL A 135 -6.09 0.76 -1.39
N HIS A 136 -6.34 0.56 -2.67
CA HIS A 136 -5.93 1.48 -3.73
C HIS A 136 -6.80 2.74 -3.68
N GLY A 137 -6.18 3.87 -3.34
CA GLY A 137 -6.92 5.05 -2.92
C GLY A 137 -6.01 6.23 -2.62
N CYS A 138 -6.62 7.40 -2.53
CA CYS A 138 -5.99 8.61 -2.03
C CYS A 138 -6.52 8.93 -0.63
N GLY A 139 -5.62 9.10 0.33
CA GLY A 139 -5.92 9.48 1.71
C GLY A 139 -5.51 10.92 1.97
N LEU A 140 -6.44 11.77 2.37
CA LEU A 140 -6.17 13.13 2.82
C LEU A 140 -6.23 13.22 4.35
N ALA A 141 -5.47 14.14 4.92
CA ALA A 141 -5.44 14.44 6.34
C ALA A 141 -5.72 15.93 6.59
N VAL A 142 -6.66 16.23 7.49
CA VAL A 142 -6.96 17.58 7.97
C VAL A 142 -7.62 17.49 9.34
N GLY A 143 -7.33 18.42 10.25
CA GLY A 143 -8.00 18.46 11.55
C GLY A 143 -7.74 17.27 12.49
N GLY A 144 -6.62 16.55 12.31
CA GLY A 144 -6.38 15.30 13.03
C GLY A 144 -7.30 14.14 12.60
N ARG A 145 -8.02 14.28 11.49
CA ARG A 145 -8.87 13.26 10.85
C ARG A 145 -8.39 12.96 9.44
N SER A 146 -8.98 11.95 8.82
CA SER A 146 -8.63 11.52 7.48
C SER A 146 -9.83 11.11 6.62
N TRP A 147 -9.66 11.19 5.31
CA TRP A 147 -10.68 10.83 4.32
C TRP A 147 -10.05 10.01 3.20
N LEU A 148 -10.76 8.95 2.81
CA LEU A 148 -10.33 8.02 1.78
C LEU A 148 -11.14 8.21 0.51
N PHE A 149 -10.46 8.43 -0.60
CA PHE A 149 -11.03 8.60 -1.93
C PHE A 149 -10.61 7.44 -2.83
N ILE A 150 -11.58 6.68 -3.32
CA ILE A 150 -11.37 5.47 -4.11
C ILE A 150 -12.20 5.50 -5.39
N GLY A 151 -11.85 4.67 -6.36
CA GLY A 151 -12.52 4.61 -7.64
C GLY A 151 -11.63 3.95 -8.70
N PRO A 152 -12.17 3.64 -9.89
CA PRO A 152 -11.40 3.01 -10.97
C PRO A 152 -10.19 3.84 -11.36
N SER A 153 -9.27 3.23 -12.12
CA SER A 153 -8.18 3.98 -12.75
C SER A 153 -8.76 5.13 -13.60
N GLY A 154 -8.17 6.31 -13.52
CA GLY A 154 -8.69 7.50 -14.18
C GLY A 154 -9.82 8.24 -13.45
N ALA A 155 -10.36 7.72 -12.34
CA ALA A 155 -11.42 8.40 -11.59
C ALA A 155 -11.00 9.73 -10.94
N GLY A 156 -9.69 10.01 -10.87
CA GLY A 156 -9.15 11.29 -10.40
C GLY A 156 -8.64 11.30 -8.94
N LYS A 157 -8.21 10.15 -8.40
CA LYS A 157 -7.58 10.04 -7.06
C LYS A 157 -6.36 10.96 -6.89
N SER A 158 -5.43 10.96 -7.85
CA SER A 158 -4.28 11.87 -7.84
C SER A 158 -4.70 13.33 -8.04
N THR A 159 -5.74 13.57 -8.84
CA THR A 159 -6.34 14.91 -8.99
C THR A 159 -6.90 15.43 -7.66
N VAL A 160 -7.52 14.57 -6.84
CA VAL A 160 -7.96 14.94 -5.48
C VAL A 160 -6.76 15.32 -4.60
N ALA A 161 -5.68 14.53 -4.62
CA ALA A 161 -4.46 14.85 -3.86
C ALA A 161 -3.88 16.22 -4.26
N GLU A 162 -3.84 16.50 -5.56
CA GLU A 162 -3.33 17.75 -6.12
C GLU A 162 -4.22 18.95 -5.78
N LEU A 163 -5.55 18.84 -6.02
CA LEU A 163 -6.48 19.96 -5.91
C LEU A 163 -6.86 20.30 -4.48
N ALA A 164 -6.87 19.33 -3.56
CA ALA A 164 -7.28 19.56 -2.18
C ALA A 164 -6.43 20.64 -1.49
N GLY A 165 -5.14 20.73 -1.83
CA GLY A 165 -4.18 21.55 -1.11
C GLY A 165 -4.14 21.21 0.38
N LEU A 166 -4.36 19.93 0.72
CA LEU A 166 -4.33 19.38 2.07
C LEU A 166 -3.18 18.38 2.21
N PRO A 167 -2.70 18.10 3.43
CA PRO A 167 -1.76 17.02 3.67
C PRO A 167 -2.29 15.66 3.14
N VAL A 168 -1.40 14.87 2.54
CA VAL A 168 -1.71 13.60 1.88
C VAL A 168 -1.05 12.46 2.66
N LEU A 169 -1.84 11.49 3.10
CA LEU A 169 -1.32 10.27 3.73
C LEU A 169 -0.66 9.37 2.67
N SER A 170 -1.37 9.11 1.58
CA SER A 170 -0.85 8.48 0.35
C SER A 170 -1.80 8.80 -0.80
N ASP A 171 -1.31 9.01 -2.02
CA ASP A 171 -2.13 9.20 -3.22
C ASP A 171 -2.37 7.89 -4.00
N GLU A 172 -1.85 6.77 -3.50
CA GLU A 172 -1.80 5.52 -4.25
C GLU A 172 -2.33 4.31 -3.47
N THR A 173 -1.80 4.03 -2.27
CA THR A 173 -2.34 2.97 -1.41
C THR A 173 -2.37 3.39 0.05
N CYS A 174 -3.52 3.18 0.67
CA CYS A 174 -3.76 3.46 2.08
C CYS A 174 -4.09 2.16 2.82
N VAL A 175 -3.80 2.14 4.12
CA VAL A 175 -4.25 1.10 5.02
C VAL A 175 -5.50 1.58 5.74
N VAL A 176 -6.59 0.82 5.63
CA VAL A 176 -7.79 0.96 6.47
C VAL A 176 -7.71 -0.09 7.55
N ARG A 177 -7.78 0.30 8.83
CA ARG A 177 -7.68 -0.64 9.96
C ARG A 177 -8.79 -0.41 10.96
N LEU A 178 -9.41 -1.50 11.40
CA LEU A 178 -10.36 -1.47 12.51
C LEU A 178 -9.60 -1.28 13.82
N GLU A 179 -10.05 -0.34 14.65
CA GLU A 179 -9.56 -0.20 16.02
C GLU A 179 -10.27 -1.20 16.95
N PRO A 180 -9.71 -1.50 18.13
CA PRO A 180 -10.36 -2.34 19.14
C PRO A 180 -11.74 -1.86 19.60
N GLY A 181 -12.07 -0.57 19.39
CA GLY A 181 -13.41 -0.01 19.56
C GLY A 181 -14.17 0.13 18.24
N ASP A 182 -15.09 1.10 18.18
CA ASP A 182 -15.86 1.39 16.95
C ASP A 182 -15.13 2.31 15.95
N GLY A 183 -13.88 2.64 16.25
CA GLY A 183 -13.04 3.46 15.37
C GLY A 183 -12.60 2.70 14.12
N VAL A 184 -12.36 3.48 13.07
CA VAL A 184 -11.61 3.05 11.88
C VAL A 184 -10.51 4.06 11.66
N GLU A 185 -9.31 3.61 11.34
CA GLU A 185 -8.18 4.46 11.05
C GLU A 185 -7.73 4.34 9.59
N LEU A 186 -7.16 5.42 9.08
CA LEU A 186 -6.47 5.47 7.80
C LEU A 186 -4.99 5.77 8.02
N ALA A 187 -4.13 5.00 7.37
CA ALA A 187 -2.70 5.32 7.29
C ALA A 187 -2.23 5.33 5.83
N GLY A 188 -1.27 6.19 5.54
CA GLY A 188 -0.53 6.16 4.30
C GLY A 188 0.44 4.98 4.25
N THR A 189 0.95 4.71 3.05
CA THR A 189 2.05 3.76 2.81
C THR A 189 3.19 4.49 2.09
N PRO A 190 4.41 3.95 2.07
CA PRO A 190 5.52 4.51 1.26
C PRO A 190 5.38 4.19 -0.24
N ILE A 191 4.19 3.78 -0.68
CA ILE A 191 3.87 3.53 -2.07
C ILE A 191 3.04 4.73 -2.54
N GLY A 192 3.68 5.65 -3.28
CA GLY A 192 3.09 6.92 -3.69
C GLY A 192 3.58 8.12 -2.89
N ILE A 193 3.04 9.29 -3.20
CA ILE A 193 3.39 10.56 -2.55
C ILE A 193 2.75 10.61 -1.16
N SER A 194 3.53 11.02 -0.16
CA SER A 194 3.08 11.21 1.21
C SER A 194 3.64 12.52 1.77
N THR A 195 2.77 13.35 2.34
CA THR A 195 3.13 14.62 2.98
C THR A 195 2.64 14.72 4.43
N ALA A 196 1.89 13.72 4.89
CA ALA A 196 1.39 13.59 6.26
C ALA A 196 1.75 12.22 6.83
N ALA A 197 2.03 12.18 8.14
CA ALA A 197 2.09 10.93 8.89
C ALA A 197 0.69 10.53 9.37
N GLY A 198 0.46 9.22 9.49
CA GLY A 198 -0.71 8.62 10.14
C GLY A 198 -0.28 7.59 11.20
N PRO A 199 -1.17 6.68 11.63
CA PRO A 199 -2.60 6.64 11.28
C PRO A 199 -3.37 7.85 11.85
N LEU A 200 -4.53 8.13 11.25
CA LEU A 200 -5.51 9.10 11.76
C LEU A 200 -6.91 8.48 11.72
N PRO A 201 -7.84 8.90 12.60
CA PRO A 201 -9.24 8.50 12.52
C PRO A 201 -9.82 8.75 11.12
N LEU A 202 -10.48 7.74 10.54
CA LEU A 202 -11.15 7.81 9.26
C LEU A 202 -12.54 8.40 9.43
N ALA A 203 -12.77 9.57 8.84
CA ALA A 203 -14.03 10.32 8.93
C ALA A 203 -14.93 10.15 7.70
N GLY A 204 -14.42 9.60 6.59
CA GLY A 204 -15.25 9.34 5.41
C GLY A 204 -14.56 8.55 4.32
N ILE A 205 -15.36 7.78 3.58
CA ILE A 205 -14.95 7.02 2.39
C ILE A 205 -15.79 7.50 1.21
N PHE A 206 -15.15 7.82 0.10
CA PHE A 206 -15.81 8.35 -1.09
C PHE A 206 -15.43 7.58 -2.35
N TRP A 207 -16.45 7.14 -3.07
CA TRP A 207 -16.31 6.66 -4.44
C TRP A 207 -16.31 7.85 -5.41
N LEU A 208 -15.24 7.99 -6.18
CA LEU A 208 -15.09 9.09 -7.14
C LEU A 208 -15.85 8.82 -8.43
N GLU A 209 -16.64 9.82 -8.84
CA GLU A 209 -17.33 9.87 -10.12
C GLU A 209 -17.11 11.25 -10.75
N GLN A 210 -16.70 11.30 -12.01
CA GLN A 210 -16.54 12.59 -12.70
C GLN A 210 -17.92 13.12 -13.09
N ALA A 211 -18.19 14.38 -12.79
CA ALA A 211 -19.51 15.00 -12.99
C ALA A 211 -19.42 16.49 -13.31
N PRO A 212 -20.47 17.09 -13.89
CA PRO A 212 -20.50 18.54 -14.16
C PRO A 212 -20.72 19.40 -12.90
N ALA A 213 -21.05 18.79 -11.76
CA ALA A 213 -21.24 19.45 -10.47
C ALA A 213 -20.68 18.61 -9.33
N ASP A 214 -20.24 19.27 -8.26
CA ASP A 214 -19.75 18.64 -7.05
C ASP A 214 -20.93 18.30 -6.12
N GLU A 215 -21.17 17.02 -5.86
CA GLU A 215 -22.26 16.57 -4.99
C GLU A 215 -21.95 15.24 -4.28
N LEU A 216 -22.57 15.06 -3.12
CA LEU A 216 -22.54 13.80 -2.37
C LEU A 216 -23.84 13.03 -2.60
N VAL A 217 -23.69 11.84 -3.17
CA VAL A 217 -24.82 10.96 -3.45
C VAL A 217 -24.75 9.75 -2.51
N PRO A 218 -25.86 9.36 -1.85
CA PRO A 218 -25.92 8.12 -1.10
C PRO A 218 -25.52 6.92 -1.95
N LEU A 219 -24.80 5.97 -1.37
CA LEU A 219 -24.43 4.74 -2.04
C LEU A 219 -25.02 3.55 -1.27
N PRO A 220 -25.84 2.70 -1.92
CA PRO A 220 -26.41 1.54 -1.24
C PRO A 220 -25.32 0.61 -0.69
N PRO A 221 -25.48 0.04 0.53
CA PRO A 221 -24.44 -0.74 1.19
C PRO A 221 -23.84 -1.87 0.33
N ALA A 222 -24.67 -2.62 -0.40
CA ALA A 222 -24.20 -3.67 -1.29
C ALA A 222 -23.31 -3.14 -2.44
N GLN A 223 -23.65 -1.98 -3.00
CA GLN A 223 -22.83 -1.32 -4.01
C GLN A 223 -21.54 -0.77 -3.40
N ALA A 224 -21.61 -0.27 -2.17
CA ALA A 224 -20.45 0.21 -1.44
C ALA A 224 -19.43 -0.91 -1.21
N LEU A 225 -19.88 -2.06 -0.70
CA LEU A 225 -19.04 -3.23 -0.49
C LEU A 225 -18.41 -3.71 -1.79
N ALA A 226 -19.21 -3.89 -2.85
CA ALA A 226 -18.71 -4.34 -4.14
C ALA A 226 -17.64 -3.37 -4.68
N ARG A 227 -17.89 -2.06 -4.64
CA ARG A 227 -16.94 -1.03 -5.08
C ARG A 227 -15.68 -1.01 -4.23
N LEU A 228 -15.79 -1.07 -2.90
CA LEU A 228 -14.62 -1.11 -2.01
C LEU A 228 -13.75 -2.34 -2.31
N MET A 229 -14.36 -3.52 -2.46
CA MET A 229 -13.62 -4.75 -2.74
C MET A 229 -12.87 -4.72 -4.07
N THR A 230 -13.34 -3.98 -5.08
CA THR A 230 -12.56 -3.78 -6.33
C THR A 230 -11.28 -2.98 -6.13
N GLN A 231 -11.18 -2.25 -5.01
CA GLN A 231 -10.02 -1.40 -4.68
C GLN A 231 -9.14 -2.04 -3.60
N VAL A 232 -9.57 -3.14 -2.97
CA VAL A 232 -8.76 -3.89 -2.01
C VAL A 232 -7.68 -4.69 -2.75
N VAL A 233 -6.44 -4.59 -2.29
CA VAL A 233 -5.31 -5.36 -2.82
C VAL A 233 -5.40 -6.80 -2.30
N ALA A 234 -5.89 -7.73 -3.13
CA ALA A 234 -6.03 -9.14 -2.75
C ALA A 234 -4.69 -9.91 -2.71
N ALA A 235 -3.65 -9.40 -3.38
CA ALA A 235 -2.31 -9.99 -3.43
C ALA A 235 -2.29 -11.49 -3.78
N GLY A 236 -3.02 -11.88 -4.83
CA GLY A 236 -3.05 -13.26 -5.34
C GLY A 236 -3.74 -14.28 -4.43
N ARG A 237 -4.57 -13.83 -3.48
CA ARG A 237 -5.50 -14.69 -2.73
C ARG A 237 -6.52 -15.33 -3.67
N GLN A 238 -6.86 -16.58 -3.39
CA GLN A 238 -8.02 -17.25 -3.98
C GLN A 238 -9.31 -16.82 -3.26
N ASP A 239 -10.46 -17.06 -3.89
CA ASP A 239 -11.77 -16.68 -3.33
C ASP A 239 -11.99 -17.20 -1.91
N THR A 240 -11.49 -18.41 -1.61
CA THR A 240 -11.54 -19.04 -0.28
C THR A 240 -10.71 -18.33 0.78
N GLU A 241 -9.75 -17.48 0.38
CA GLU A 241 -8.88 -16.71 1.26
C GLU A 241 -9.32 -15.25 1.41
N LEU A 242 -10.39 -14.82 0.73
CA LEU A 242 -10.89 -13.44 0.76
C LEU A 242 -11.80 -13.14 1.96
N ALA A 243 -12.29 -14.16 2.67
CA ALA A 243 -13.25 -13.98 3.76
C ALA A 243 -12.81 -12.94 4.83
N PRO A 244 -11.57 -12.95 5.36
CA PRO A 244 -11.14 -11.94 6.33
C PRO A 244 -11.14 -10.51 5.77
N LEU A 245 -10.83 -10.35 4.48
CA LEU A 245 -10.86 -9.06 3.80
C LEU A 245 -12.30 -8.57 3.63
N LEU A 246 -13.21 -9.47 3.26
CA LEU A 246 -14.63 -9.17 3.11
C LEU A 246 -15.27 -8.77 4.45
N GLU A 247 -15.00 -9.55 5.51
CA GLU A 247 -15.47 -9.26 6.88
C GLU A 247 -14.97 -7.90 7.36
N THR A 248 -13.69 -7.60 7.14
CA THR A 248 -13.11 -6.30 7.48
C THR A 248 -13.76 -5.17 6.68
N ALA A 249 -14.02 -5.38 5.39
CA ALA A 249 -14.66 -4.38 4.53
C ALA A 249 -16.10 -4.08 4.97
N VAL A 250 -16.87 -5.11 5.34
CA VAL A 250 -18.23 -4.94 5.90
C VAL A 250 -18.16 -4.15 7.21
N ALA A 251 -17.32 -4.58 8.16
CA ALA A 251 -17.20 -3.91 9.45
C ALA A 251 -16.74 -2.45 9.33
N ALA A 252 -15.86 -2.14 8.38
CA ALA A 252 -15.44 -0.76 8.10
C ALA A 252 -16.58 0.08 7.52
N LEU A 253 -17.38 -0.48 6.60
CA LEU A 253 -18.52 0.22 5.98
C LEU A 253 -19.72 0.41 6.91
N ASP A 254 -19.91 -0.49 7.87
CA ASP A 254 -20.93 -0.35 8.92
C ASP A 254 -20.61 0.83 9.85
N ARG A 255 -19.32 1.09 10.10
CA ARG A 255 -18.84 2.21 10.93
C ARG A 255 -18.75 3.50 10.14
N ILE A 256 -18.25 3.44 8.90
CA ILE A 256 -18.03 4.58 8.01
C ILE A 256 -18.73 4.34 6.67
N PRO A 257 -20.01 4.73 6.52
CA PRO A 257 -20.74 4.55 5.29
C PRO A 257 -20.07 5.26 4.11
N MET A 258 -19.84 4.53 3.02
CA MET A 258 -19.30 5.10 1.80
C MET A 258 -20.37 5.89 1.05
N ARG A 259 -19.99 7.03 0.48
CA ARG A 259 -20.84 7.83 -0.43
C ARG A 259 -20.18 7.97 -1.79
N THR A 260 -20.95 8.31 -2.82
CA THR A 260 -20.37 8.73 -4.10
C THR A 260 -20.08 10.22 -4.04
N LEU A 261 -18.84 10.60 -4.30
CA LEU A 261 -18.45 11.98 -4.56
C LEU A 261 -18.40 12.17 -6.08
N ARG A 262 -19.45 12.81 -6.60
CA ARG A 262 -19.43 13.39 -7.93
C ARG A 262 -18.63 14.67 -7.85
N PHE A 263 -17.61 14.82 -8.67
CA PHE A 263 -16.78 16.02 -8.60
C PHE A 263 -16.33 16.54 -9.97
N THR A 264 -16.16 17.85 -10.00
CA THR A 264 -15.54 18.58 -11.10
C THR A 264 -14.04 18.58 -10.92
N ARG A 265 -13.27 18.92 -11.96
CA ARG A 265 -11.82 19.17 -11.82
C ARG A 265 -11.56 20.54 -11.15
N SER A 266 -12.09 20.73 -9.94
CA SER A 266 -11.93 21.93 -9.12
C SER A 266 -11.77 21.58 -7.65
N ARG A 267 -11.41 22.55 -6.80
CA ARG A 267 -11.27 22.37 -5.35
C ARG A 267 -12.60 22.38 -4.59
N ARG A 268 -13.73 22.59 -5.27
CA ARG A 268 -15.06 22.76 -4.63
C ARG A 268 -15.51 21.55 -3.83
N PHE A 269 -15.06 20.34 -4.18
CA PHE A 269 -15.37 19.15 -3.40
C PHE A 269 -14.92 19.28 -1.93
N VAL A 270 -13.87 20.05 -1.65
CA VAL A 270 -13.38 20.28 -0.28
C VAL A 270 -14.44 21.01 0.56
N ASP A 271 -15.17 21.95 -0.04
CA ASP A 271 -16.27 22.68 0.59
C ASP A 271 -17.50 21.78 0.76
N VAL A 272 -17.85 21.01 -0.28
CA VAL A 272 -18.96 20.04 -0.25
C VAL A 272 -18.78 19.00 0.86
N LEU A 273 -17.53 18.62 1.12
CA LEU A 273 -17.16 17.69 2.19
C LEU A 273 -16.98 18.37 3.56
N GLY A 274 -16.94 19.70 3.61
CA GLY A 274 -16.71 20.45 4.85
C GLY A 274 -15.30 20.28 5.44
N LEU A 275 -14.28 19.95 4.63
CA LEU A 275 -12.96 19.58 5.14
C LEU A 275 -12.20 20.72 5.85
N TYR A 276 -12.49 21.99 5.53
CA TYR A 276 -11.87 23.14 6.21
C TYR A 276 -12.51 23.48 7.56
N ALA A 277 -13.74 23.05 7.83
CA ALA A 277 -14.34 23.25 9.15
C ALA A 277 -13.64 22.41 10.23
N GLU A 278 -12.85 21.42 9.81
CA GLU A 278 -12.07 20.54 10.67
C GLU A 278 -10.62 21.02 10.82
N ALA A 279 -10.13 21.95 9.99
CA ALA A 279 -8.73 22.43 9.98
C ALA A 279 -8.39 23.36 11.15
#